data_AF-G1VEN7-F1
#
_entry.id   AF-G1VEN7-F1
#
_cell.length_a   1.000
_cell.length_b   1.000
_cell.length_c   1.000
_cell.angle_alpha   90.00
_cell.angle_beta   90.00
_cell.angle_gamma   90.00
#
_symmetry.space_group_name_H-M   'P 1'
#
loop_
_entity.id
_entity.type
_entity.pdbx_description
1 polymer ?
#
loop_
_entity_poly.entity_id
_entity_poly.type
_entity_poly.pdbx_seq_one_letter_code
_entity_poly.pdbx_strand_id
1 'polypeptide(L)' 'MEKQIATFKDYAIFMADKTSLMEIAQFVVRENYSHHLSSFTEILSTEL' A
#
# COMPACT_ATOMS: atom_id res chain seq x y z
N MET A 1 28.34 18.69 10.04
CA MET A 1 28.15 17.67 8.99
C MET A 1 27.33 16.55 9.58
N GLU A 2 26.17 16.25 9.00
CA GLU A 2 25.39 15.09 9.41
C GLU A 2 26.20 13.82 9.15
N LYS A 3 26.14 12.88 10.10
CA LYS A 3 26.92 11.64 10.06
C LYS A 3 26.27 10.72 9.03
N GLN A 4 27.00 10.35 7.97
CA GLN A 4 26.50 9.42 6.95
C GLN A 4 26.36 8.03 7.57
N ILE A 5 25.12 7.57 7.76
CA ILE A 5 24.81 6.32 8.48
C ILE A 5 24.82 5.09 7.56
N ALA A 6 24.50 5.28 6.27
CA ALA A 6 24.57 4.24 5.25
C ALA A 6 24.60 4.84 3.83
N THR A 7 25.15 4.09 2.88
CA THR A 7 25.10 4.37 1.44
C THR A 7 24.25 3.32 0.75
N PHE A 8 23.26 3.78 0.00
CA PHE A 8 22.41 2.94 -0.83
C PHE A 8 22.62 3.34 -2.29
N LYS A 9 23.07 2.37 -3.10
CA LYS A 9 23.41 2.59 -4.51
C LYS A 9 22.26 3.20 -5.30
N ASP A 10 21.04 2.78 -4.98
CA ASP A 10 19.82 3.15 -5.71
C ASP A 10 18.87 4.05 -4.90
N TYR A 11 19.38 4.72 -3.84
CA TYR A 11 18.55 5.58 -2.98
C TYR A 11 17.86 6.70 -3.77
N ALA A 12 18.55 7.29 -4.74
CA ALA A 12 17.98 8.34 -5.58
C ALA A 12 16.81 7.83 -6.43
N ILE A 13 16.92 6.59 -6.95
CA ILE A 13 15.87 5.93 -7.74
C ILE A 13 14.69 5.61 -6.81
N PHE A 14 14.95 5.01 -5.64
CA PHE A 14 13.93 4.76 -4.63
C PHE A 14 13.18 6.04 -4.22
N MET A 15 13.88 7.15 -4.02
CA MET A 15 13.27 8.41 -3.64
C MET A 15 12.43 9.01 -4.77
N ALA A 16 12.83 8.81 -6.04
CA ALA A 16 12.03 9.21 -7.19
C ALA A 16 10.72 8.42 -7.28
N ASP A 17 10.75 7.13 -6.94
CA ASP A 17 9.58 6.23 -7.02
C ASP A 17 8.76 6.16 -5.73
N LYS A 18 9.24 6.77 -4.64
CA LYS A 18 8.64 6.64 -3.30
C LYS A 18 7.14 6.95 -3.26
N THR A 19 6.73 8.02 -3.94
CA THR A 19 5.32 8.43 -3.99
C THR A 19 4.48 7.40 -4.74
N SER A 20 4.93 6.95 -5.91
CA SER A 20 4.25 5.93 -6.71
C SER A 20 4.09 4.61 -5.93
N LEU A 21 5.14 4.19 -5.21
CA LEU A 21 5.09 3.01 -4.36
C LEU A 21 4.06 3.16 -3.23
N MET A 22 3.97 4.34 -2.62
CA MET A 22 2.98 4.64 -1.59
C MET A 22 1.56 4.59 -2.14
N GLU A 23 1.32 5.19 -3.31
CA GLU A 23 0.01 5.21 -3.96
C GLU A 23 -0.49 3.80 -4.30
N ILE A 24 0.39 2.96 -4.86
CA ILE A 24 0.08 1.56 -5.17
C ILE A 24 -0.25 0.79 -3.88
N ALA A 25 0.55 0.95 -2.83
CA ALA A 25 0.30 0.28 -1.55
C ALA A 25 -1.06 0.68 -0.95
N GLN A 26 -1.39 1.97 -0.99
CA GLN A 26 -2.69 2.46 -0.50
C GLN A 26 -3.86 1.97 -1.36
N PHE A 27 -3.69 1.86 -2.67
CA PHE A 27 -4.69 1.30 -3.56
C PHE A 27 -4.96 -0.17 -3.21
N VAL A 28 -3.92 -1.00 -3.12
CA VAL A 28 -4.06 -2.43 -2.81
C VAL A 28 -4.76 -2.65 -1.46
N VAL A 29 -4.39 -1.88 -0.43
CA VAL A 29 -5.03 -1.98 0.89
C VAL A 29 -6.51 -1.60 0.82
N ARG A 30 -6.85 -0.50 0.14
CA ARG A 30 -8.24 -0.03 0.02
C ARG A 30 -9.11 -1.02 -0.75
N GLU A 31 -8.65 -1.49 -1.90
CA GLU A 31 -9.42 -2.42 -2.72
C GLU A 31 -9.60 -3.77 -2.02
N ASN A 32 -8.53 -4.33 -1.43
CA ASN A 32 -8.65 -5.59 -0.69
C ASN A 32 -9.62 -5.46 0.49
N TYR A 33 -9.56 -4.38 1.25
CA TYR A 33 -10.49 -4.14 2.34
C TYR A 33 -11.93 -4.00 1.85
N SER A 34 -12.15 -3.22 0.77
CA SER A 34 -13.45 -3.04 0.13
C SER A 34 -14.05 -4.37 -0.33
N HIS A 35 -13.26 -5.21 -1.00
CA HIS A 35 -13.69 -6.53 -1.48
C HIS A 35 -14.06 -7.46 -0.32
N HIS A 36 -13.24 -7.53 0.72
CA HIS A 36 -13.55 -8.37 1.89
C HIS A 36 -14.80 -7.88 2.64
N LEU A 37 -14.98 -6.57 2.78
CA LEU A 37 -16.17 -6.01 3.42
C LEU A 37 -17.43 -6.28 2.59
N SER A 38 -17.37 -6.07 1.27
CA SER A 38 -18.48 -6.35 0.36
C SER A 38 -18.87 -7.83 0.40
N SER A 39 -17.89 -8.72 0.35
CA SER A 39 -18.12 -10.17 0.45
C SER A 39 -18.78 -10.56 1.77
N PHE A 40 -18.37 -9.94 2.89
CA PHE A 40 -19.00 -10.17 4.18
C PHE A 40 -20.46 -9.70 4.22
N THR A 41 -20.75 -8.52 3.67
CA THR A 41 -22.13 -8.00 3.61
C THR A 41 -23.04 -8.80 2.69
N GLU A 42 -22.50 -9.32 1.58
CA GLU A 42 -23.24 -10.15 0.63
C GLU A 42 -23.66 -11.49 1.28
N ILE A 43 -22.75 -12.15 2.00
CA ILE A 43 -23.05 -13.39 2.74
C ILE A 43 -24.20 -13.16 3.73
N LEU A 44 -24.14 -12.10 4.54
CA LEU A 44 -25.20 -11.78 5.50
C LEU A 44 -26.56 -11.51 4.85
N SER A 45 -26.59 -10.91 3.66
CA SER A 45 -27.84 -10.69 2.92
C SER A 45 -28.42 -11.95 2.30
N THR A 46 -27.61 -12.99 2.10
CA THR A 46 -28.03 -14.26 1.48
C THR A 46 -28.49 -15.28 2.53
N GLU A 47 -28.06 -15.11 3.79
CA GLU A 47 -28.37 -16.01 4.92
C GLU A 47 -29.58 -15.55 5.78
N LEU A 48 -30.16 -14.37 5.49
CA LEU A 48 -31.38 -13.83 6.11
C LEU A 48 -32.61 -14.01 5.20
#